data_AF-A0A2I6SFR3-F1
#
_entry.id   AF-A0A2I6SFR3-F1
#
_cell.length_a   1.000
_cell.length_b   1.000
_cell.length_c   1.000
_cell.angle_alpha   90.00
_cell.angle_beta   90.00
_cell.angle_gamma   90.00
#
_symmetry.space_group_name_H-M   'P 1'
#
loop_
_entity.id
_entity.type
_entity.pdbx_description
1 polymer ?
#
loop_
_entity_poly.entity_id
_entity_poly.type
_entity_poly.pdbx_seq_one_letter_code
_entity_poly.pdbx_strand_id
1 'polypeptide(L)'
;FMHSFMIVFRVLCGEWIESMWDCMLVGDVSCIPFFLATVVIGNLVVLNLFLALLLSNFGMNFDHVGKAYLCLFQVATFKGWIQIMNDAIDSREVGKQPIRETNIYMYLYFVFFIIFGSFFFIFAIFGMSFFMHVKDKSGLDDVYNFKTFGQSMILL
;
A
#
# COMPACT_ATOMS: atom_id res chain seq x y z
N PHE A 1 25.63 -9.51 -23.03
CA PHE A 1 24.61 -8.51 -22.66
C PHE A 1 23.19 -9.01 -22.97
N MET A 2 22.79 -9.21 -24.23
CA MET A 2 21.43 -9.68 -24.56
C MET A 2 21.04 -11.03 -23.93
N HIS A 3 21.97 -11.99 -23.87
CA HIS A 3 21.74 -13.28 -23.20
C HIS A 3 21.49 -13.12 -21.69
N SER A 4 22.24 -12.23 -21.03
CA SER A 4 22.05 -11.94 -19.60
C SER A 4 20.70 -11.26 -19.33
N PHE A 5 20.26 -10.38 -20.23
CA PHE A 5 18.94 -9.73 -20.15
C PHE A 5 17.79 -10.74 -20.29
N MET A 6 17.90 -11.67 -21.26
CA MET A 6 16.90 -12.73 -21.48
C MET A 6 16.73 -13.63 -20.26
N ILE A 7 17.82 -13.92 -19.54
CA ILE A 7 17.78 -14.72 -18.30
C ILE A 7 16.99 -13.99 -17.21
N VAL A 8 17.20 -12.68 -17.03
CA VAL A 8 16.44 -11.89 -16.04
C VAL A 8 14.94 -11.89 -16.40
N PHE A 9 14.59 -11.70 -17.68
CA PHE A 9 13.20 -11.75 -18.12
C PHE A 9 12.56 -13.12 -17.86
N ARG A 10 13.27 -14.21 -18.20
CA ARG A 10 12.83 -15.59 -17.94
C ARG A 10 12.59 -15.86 -16.45
N VAL A 11 13.48 -15.35 -15.58
CA VAL A 11 13.34 -15.43 -14.12
C VAL A 11 12.10 -14.69 -13.63
N LEU A 12 11.83 -13.49 -14.13
CA LEU A 12 10.64 -12.70 -13.78
C LEU A 12 9.33 -13.33 -14.26
N CYS A 13 9.37 -14.09 -15.35
CA CYS A 13 8.22 -14.85 -15.85
C CYS A 13 7.93 -16.14 -15.07
N GLY A 14 8.73 -16.47 -14.04
CA GLY A 14 8.53 -17.64 -13.19
C GLY A 14 9.34 -18.87 -13.61
N GLU A 15 10.12 -18.80 -14.69
CA GLU A 15 10.98 -19.90 -15.17
C GLU A 15 12.40 -19.83 -14.57
N TRP A 16 12.51 -19.56 -13.28
CA TRP A 16 13.79 -19.33 -12.59
C TRP A 16 14.45 -20.60 -12.07
N ILE A 17 13.67 -21.68 -11.87
CA ILE A 17 14.12 -22.93 -11.25
C ILE A 17 15.25 -23.58 -12.06
N GLU A 18 15.05 -23.84 -13.36
CA GLU A 18 16.08 -24.49 -14.20
C GLU A 18 17.36 -23.67 -14.28
N SER A 19 17.23 -22.34 -14.48
CA SER A 19 18.39 -21.44 -14.53
C SER A 19 19.16 -21.39 -13.21
N MET A 20 18.48 -21.53 -12.07
CA MET A 20 19.12 -21.66 -10.76
C MET A 20 19.85 -22.99 -10.63
N TRP A 21 19.24 -24.11 -11.02
CA TRP A 21 19.86 -25.44 -10.98
C TRP A 21 21.11 -25.52 -11.85
N ASP A 22 21.07 -24.99 -13.08
CA ASP A 22 22.24 -24.92 -13.96
C ASP A 22 23.37 -24.09 -13.34
N CYS A 23 23.01 -22.99 -12.66
CA CYS A 23 23.96 -22.14 -11.96
C CYS A 23 24.59 -22.84 -10.73
N MET A 24 23.84 -23.70 -10.04
CA MET A 24 24.35 -24.53 -8.94
C MET A 24 25.31 -25.63 -9.42
N LEU A 25 25.13 -26.15 -10.64
CA LEU A 25 26.01 -27.19 -11.20
C LEU A 25 27.40 -26.65 -11.61
N VAL A 26 27.50 -25.37 -11.93
CA VAL A 26 28.74 -24.73 -12.41
C VAL A 26 29.42 -23.88 -11.33
N GLY A 27 28.64 -23.32 -10.40
CA GLY A 27 29.12 -22.44 -9.33
C GLY A 27 28.98 -23.07 -7.95
N ASP A 28 28.28 -22.37 -7.05
CA ASP A 28 28.11 -22.74 -5.65
C ASP A 28 26.66 -22.51 -5.19
N VAL A 29 26.30 -23.06 -4.02
CA VAL A 29 24.95 -22.95 -3.44
C VAL A 29 24.55 -21.49 -3.13
N SER A 30 25.51 -20.56 -3.10
CA SER A 30 25.28 -19.11 -2.95
C SER A 30 24.41 -18.48 -4.04
N CYS A 31 24.17 -19.19 -5.16
CA CYS A 31 23.29 -18.73 -6.23
C CYS A 31 21.80 -18.68 -5.81
N ILE A 32 21.38 -19.55 -4.87
CA ILE A 32 19.99 -19.65 -4.39
C ILE A 32 19.45 -18.32 -3.85
N PRO A 33 20.10 -17.66 -2.86
CA PRO A 33 19.60 -16.39 -2.33
C PRO A 33 19.57 -15.28 -3.39
N PHE A 34 20.46 -15.31 -4.38
CA PHE A 34 20.46 -14.33 -5.47
C PHE A 34 19.24 -14.47 -6.39
N PHE A 35 18.92 -15.70 -6.81
CA PHE A 35 17.74 -15.95 -7.65
C PHE A 35 16.44 -15.67 -6.88
N LEU A 36 16.36 -16.08 -5.61
CA LEU A 36 15.21 -15.76 -4.77
C LEU A 36 15.04 -14.24 -4.57
N ALA A 37 16.13 -13.51 -4.29
CA ALA A 37 16.08 -12.05 -4.17
C ALA A 37 15.64 -11.39 -5.48
N THR A 38 16.12 -11.88 -6.62
CA THR A 38 15.75 -11.36 -7.96
C THR A 38 14.27 -11.59 -8.25
N VAL A 39 13.73 -12.77 -7.94
CA VAL A 39 12.30 -13.09 -8.10
C VAL A 39 11.45 -12.21 -7.18
N VAL A 40 11.83 -12.09 -5.89
CA VAL A 40 11.07 -11.30 -4.90
C VAL A 40 11.07 -9.82 -5.25
N ILE A 41 12.26 -9.24 -5.47
CA ILE A 41 12.41 -7.81 -5.80
C ILE A 41 11.76 -7.51 -7.15
N GLY A 42 12.03 -8.35 -8.15
CA GLY A 42 11.49 -8.21 -9.49
C GLY A 42 9.97 -8.25 -9.53
N ASN A 43 9.36 -9.25 -8.88
CA ASN A 43 7.90 -9.35 -8.80
C ASN A 43 7.29 -8.19 -8.01
N LEU A 44 7.96 -7.69 -6.97
CA LEU A 44 7.50 -6.51 -6.22
C LEU A 44 7.55 -5.24 -7.07
N VAL A 45 8.57 -5.06 -7.90
CA VAL A 45 8.66 -3.93 -8.85
C VAL A 45 7.58 -4.03 -9.92
N VAL A 46 7.42 -5.20 -10.55
CA VAL A 46 6.38 -5.43 -11.57
C VAL A 46 4.98 -5.23 -10.98
N LEU A 47 4.74 -5.74 -9.77
CA LEU A 47 3.48 -5.53 -9.07
C LEU A 47 3.23 -4.06 -8.78
N ASN A 48 4.22 -3.32 -8.27
CA ASN A 48 4.08 -1.89 -7.98
C ASN A 48 3.82 -1.07 -9.27
N LEU A 49 4.45 -1.43 -10.38
CA LEU A 49 4.21 -0.79 -11.68
C LEU A 49 2.82 -1.13 -12.22
N PHE A 50 2.41 -2.39 -12.12
CA PHE A 50 1.08 -2.82 -12.53
C PHE A 50 -0.02 -2.17 -11.68
N LEU A 51 0.19 -2.05 -10.36
CA LEU A 51 -0.69 -1.30 -9.47
C LEU A 51 -0.72 0.18 -9.84
N ALA A 52 0.41 0.80 -10.19
CA ALA A 52 0.42 2.19 -10.65
C ALA A 52 -0.38 2.37 -11.96
N LEU A 53 -0.22 1.46 -12.91
CA LEU A 53 -1.00 1.46 -14.16
C LEU A 53 -2.48 1.18 -13.90
N LEU A 54 -2.81 0.23 -13.04
CA LEU A 54 -4.20 -0.03 -12.65
C LEU A 54 -4.80 1.15 -11.89
N LEU A 55 -4.07 1.81 -11.01
CA LEU A 55 -4.55 3.03 -10.33
C LEU A 55 -4.73 4.20 -11.29
N SER A 56 -3.96 4.26 -12.39
CA SER A 56 -4.21 5.22 -13.46
C SER A 56 -5.41 4.84 -14.34
N ASN A 57 -5.74 3.55 -14.48
CA ASN A 57 -6.86 3.07 -15.30
C ASN A 57 -8.19 2.98 -14.52
N PHE A 58 -8.14 2.61 -13.24
CA PHE A 58 -9.23 2.71 -12.30
C PHE A 58 -9.13 4.06 -11.63
N GLY A 59 -9.84 5.06 -12.18
CA GLY A 59 -9.95 6.37 -11.55
C GLY A 59 -10.21 6.22 -10.05
N MET A 60 -9.23 6.62 -9.24
CA MET A 60 -9.32 6.65 -7.79
C MET A 60 -10.27 7.78 -7.44
N ASN A 61 -11.47 7.41 -6.99
CA ASN A 61 -12.55 8.34 -6.79
C ASN A 61 -13.44 7.93 -5.61
N PHE A 62 -14.37 8.81 -5.27
CA PHE A 62 -15.26 8.66 -4.12
C PHE A 62 -16.65 8.11 -4.52
N ASP A 63 -16.79 7.45 -5.68
CA ASP A 63 -18.08 6.94 -6.18
C ASP A 63 -18.60 5.72 -5.40
N HIS A 64 -17.66 4.93 -4.86
CA HIS A 64 -17.96 3.74 -4.08
C HIS A 64 -17.21 3.76 -2.76
N VAL A 65 -17.89 3.30 -1.70
CA VAL A 65 -17.35 3.26 -0.34
C VAL A 65 -15.99 2.54 -0.27
N GLY A 66 -15.84 1.40 -0.95
CA GLY A 66 -14.57 0.66 -0.98
C GLY A 66 -13.42 1.44 -1.62
N LYS A 67 -13.68 2.12 -2.75
CA LYS A 67 -12.68 2.97 -3.41
C LYS A 67 -12.36 4.22 -2.58
N ALA A 68 -13.37 4.81 -1.94
CA ALA A 68 -13.21 5.94 -1.04
C ALA A 68 -12.28 5.60 0.13
N TYR A 69 -12.43 4.43 0.76
CA TYR A 69 -11.50 3.98 1.81
C TYR A 69 -10.07 3.84 1.31
N LEU A 70 -9.86 3.30 0.10
CA LEU A 70 -8.54 3.20 -0.51
C LEU A 70 -7.95 4.58 -0.82
N CYS A 71 -8.74 5.53 -1.30
CA CYS A 71 -8.33 6.91 -1.54
C CYS A 71 -7.89 7.58 -0.23
N LEU A 72 -8.69 7.44 0.83
CA LEU A 72 -8.38 8.00 2.14
C LEU A 72 -7.15 7.35 2.77
N PHE A 73 -6.97 6.04 2.60
CA PHE A 73 -5.75 5.36 3.04
C PHE A 73 -4.50 5.87 2.31
N GLN A 74 -4.59 6.11 1.00
CA GLN A 74 -3.50 6.72 0.22
C GLN A 74 -3.18 8.16 0.67
N VAL A 75 -4.22 8.94 0.98
CA VAL A 75 -4.06 10.28 1.55
C VAL A 75 -3.39 10.22 2.93
N ALA A 76 -3.82 9.33 3.82
CA ALA A 76 -3.24 9.15 5.15
C ALA A 76 -1.76 8.71 5.11
N THR A 77 -1.36 7.96 4.08
CA THR A 77 0.03 7.51 3.88
C THR A 77 0.87 8.46 3.05
N PHE A 78 0.33 9.63 2.68
CA PHE A 78 0.97 10.63 1.81
C PHE A 78 1.53 10.06 0.50
N LYS A 79 0.89 9.02 -0.07
CA LYS A 79 1.28 8.41 -1.35
C LYS A 79 0.20 8.64 -2.39
N GLY A 80 0.51 9.39 -3.46
CA GLY A 80 -0.46 9.72 -4.52
C GLY A 80 -1.56 10.70 -4.10
N TRP A 81 -1.48 11.24 -2.88
CA TRP A 81 -2.48 12.11 -2.27
C TRP A 81 -2.76 13.40 -3.05
N ILE A 82 -1.76 13.95 -3.73
CA ILE A 82 -1.89 15.22 -4.47
C ILE A 82 -2.94 15.11 -5.58
N GLN A 83 -2.96 14.00 -6.31
CA GLN A 83 -3.92 13.79 -7.40
C GLN A 83 -5.34 13.71 -6.84
N ILE A 84 -5.54 12.90 -5.81
CA ILE A 84 -6.82 12.74 -5.12
C ILE A 84 -7.32 14.08 -4.57
N MET A 85 -6.44 14.85 -3.93
CA MET A 85 -6.80 16.15 -3.38
C MET A 85 -7.16 17.13 -4.49
N ASN A 86 -6.34 17.24 -5.54
CA ASN A 86 -6.60 18.15 -6.66
C ASN A 86 -7.93 17.81 -7.35
N ASP A 87 -8.20 16.53 -7.62
CA ASP A 87 -9.46 16.10 -8.23
C ASP A 87 -10.67 16.45 -7.36
N ALA A 88 -10.54 16.34 -6.03
CA ALA A 88 -11.59 16.73 -5.09
C ALA A 88 -11.75 18.26 -4.98
N ILE A 89 -10.65 19.03 -5.01
CA ILE A 89 -10.66 20.50 -4.94
C ILE A 89 -11.24 21.11 -6.22
N ASP A 90 -10.96 20.51 -7.37
CA ASP A 90 -11.44 20.99 -8.67
C ASP A 90 -12.87 20.50 -8.97
N SER A 91 -13.44 19.65 -8.11
CA SER A 91 -14.79 19.10 -8.26
C SER A 91 -15.87 20.18 -8.19
N ARG A 92 -16.93 19.99 -8.99
CA ARG A 92 -18.11 20.86 -9.07
C ARG A 92 -19.38 20.01 -8.99
N GLU A 93 -20.43 20.41 -9.69
CA GLU A 93 -21.66 19.65 -9.83
C GLU A 93 -21.49 18.43 -10.74
N VAL A 94 -22.38 17.46 -10.59
CA VAL A 94 -22.41 16.23 -11.41
C VAL A 94 -22.54 16.60 -12.89
N GLY A 95 -21.63 16.07 -13.72
CA GLY A 95 -21.62 16.30 -15.17
C GLY A 95 -21.04 17.63 -15.62
N LYS A 96 -20.50 18.46 -14.72
CA LYS A 96 -19.73 19.65 -15.07
C LYS A 96 -18.24 19.32 -15.07
N GLN A 97 -17.49 19.85 -16.04
CA GLN A 97 -16.04 19.68 -16.09
C GLN A 97 -15.39 20.37 -14.87
N PRO A 98 -14.39 19.73 -14.22
CA PRO A 98 -13.67 20.33 -13.10
C PRO A 98 -12.96 21.61 -13.53
N ILE A 99 -12.98 22.61 -12.64
CA ILE A 99 -12.27 23.87 -12.83
C ILE A 99 -11.36 24.05 -11.63
N ARG A 100 -10.12 24.47 -11.90
CA ARG A 100 -9.09 24.66 -10.90
C ARG A 100 -9.59 25.46 -9.69
N GLU A 101 -9.41 24.89 -8.51
CA GLU A 101 -9.66 25.52 -7.19
C GLU A 101 -11.11 26.00 -7.00
N THR A 102 -12.09 25.29 -7.56
CA THR A 102 -13.52 25.64 -7.36
C THR A 102 -13.98 25.39 -5.94
N ASN A 103 -13.63 24.25 -5.34
CA ASN A 103 -14.10 23.84 -4.02
C ASN A 103 -12.97 23.86 -2.98
N ILE A 104 -12.53 25.07 -2.64
CA ILE A 104 -11.40 25.29 -1.72
C ILE A 104 -11.63 24.71 -0.31
N TYR A 105 -12.88 24.51 0.11
CA TYR A 105 -13.20 23.91 1.41
C TYR A 105 -12.71 22.46 1.54
N MET A 106 -12.47 21.77 0.42
CA MET A 106 -11.94 20.41 0.41
C MET A 106 -10.53 20.30 1.01
N TYR A 107 -9.73 21.38 0.98
CA TYR A 107 -8.45 21.41 1.70
C TYR A 107 -8.64 21.16 3.20
N LEU A 108 -9.63 21.81 3.81
CA LEU A 108 -9.91 21.67 5.24
C LEU A 108 -10.37 20.25 5.58
N TYR A 109 -11.17 19.62 4.71
CA TYR A 109 -11.58 18.23 4.87
C TYR A 109 -10.36 17.29 4.96
N PHE A 110 -9.42 17.38 4.01
CA PHE A 110 -8.24 16.52 4.00
C PHE A 110 -7.28 16.82 5.15
N VAL A 111 -7.08 18.09 5.50
CA VAL A 111 -6.26 18.48 6.66
C VAL A 111 -6.84 17.90 7.95
N PHE A 112 -8.15 18.05 8.16
CA PHE A 112 -8.83 17.48 9.32
C PHE A 112 -8.70 15.95 9.32
N PHE A 113 -8.98 15.30 8.20
CA PHE A 113 -8.85 13.84 8.07
C PHE A 113 -7.43 13.35 8.39
N ILE A 114 -6.39 14.02 7.89
CA ILE A 114 -5.00 13.66 8.16
C ILE A 114 -4.66 13.85 9.63
N ILE A 115 -5.07 14.97 10.26
CA ILE A 115 -4.76 15.23 11.68
C ILE A 115 -5.43 14.18 12.57
N PHE A 116 -6.74 13.97 12.43
CA PHE A 116 -7.46 13.01 13.25
C PHE A 116 -7.05 11.57 12.94
N GLY A 117 -6.95 11.21 11.66
CA GLY A 117 -6.51 9.88 11.24
C GLY A 117 -5.11 9.53 11.72
N SER A 118 -4.15 10.47 11.60
CA SER A 118 -2.78 10.25 12.09
C SER A 118 -2.73 10.13 13.61
N PHE A 119 -3.56 10.90 14.33
CA PHE A 119 -3.66 10.81 15.78
C PHE A 119 -4.11 9.42 16.24
N PHE A 120 -5.20 8.89 15.67
CA PHE A 120 -5.65 7.52 15.95
C PHE A 120 -4.60 6.48 15.53
N PHE A 121 -3.93 6.67 14.39
CA PHE A 121 -2.89 5.76 13.91
C PHE A 121 -1.70 5.68 14.87
N ILE A 122 -1.23 6.82 15.39
CA ILE A 122 -0.14 6.90 16.37
C ILE A 122 -0.57 6.22 17.68
N PHE A 123 -1.79 6.46 18.14
CA PHE A 123 -2.31 5.82 19.34
C PHE A 123 -2.49 4.32 19.19
N ALA A 124 -2.87 3.81 18.01
CA ALA A 124 -2.91 2.38 17.76
C ALA A 124 -1.50 1.76 17.85
N ILE A 125 -0.46 2.44 17.35
CA ILE A 125 0.93 1.96 17.47
C ILE A 125 1.40 1.95 18.92
N PHE A 126 1.16 3.02 19.68
CA PHE A 126 1.53 3.04 21.10
C PHE A 126 0.73 2.02 21.90
N GLY A 127 -0.57 1.89 21.63
CA GLY A 127 -1.44 0.89 22.21
C GLY A 127 -0.88 -0.52 22.03
N MET A 128 -0.50 -0.89 20.81
CA MET A 128 0.22 -2.14 20.54
C MET A 128 1.53 -2.23 21.33
N SER A 129 2.37 -1.20 21.27
CA SER A 129 3.69 -1.22 21.92
C SER A 129 3.63 -1.48 23.42
N PHE A 130 2.58 -1.01 24.10
CA PHE A 130 2.43 -1.19 25.56
C PHE A 130 1.57 -2.40 25.93
N PHE A 131 0.52 -2.69 25.16
CA PHE A 131 -0.52 -3.64 25.56
C PHE A 131 -0.55 -4.93 24.73
N MET A 132 0.31 -5.11 23.72
CA MET A 132 0.34 -6.32 22.87
C MET A 132 0.57 -7.62 23.67
N HIS A 133 1.33 -7.58 24.76
CA HIS A 133 1.67 -8.75 25.58
C HIS A 133 0.88 -8.86 26.89
N VAL A 134 -0.08 -7.97 27.11
CA VAL A 134 -0.90 -8.00 28.33
C VAL A 134 -1.86 -9.19 28.25
N LYS A 135 -1.92 -9.98 29.33
CA LYS A 135 -2.85 -11.12 29.43
C LYS A 135 -4.28 -10.62 29.44
N ASP A 136 -5.12 -11.30 28.66
CA ASP A 136 -6.54 -11.02 28.58
C ASP A 136 -7.17 -11.09 29.99
N LYS A 137 -7.92 -10.04 30.33
CA LYS A 137 -8.66 -9.87 31.59
C LYS A 137 -10.03 -9.29 31.24
N SER A 138 -10.94 -9.13 32.21
CA SER A 138 -12.35 -8.74 32.00
C SER A 138 -12.64 -7.39 31.32
N GLY A 139 -11.67 -6.75 30.64
CA GLY A 139 -11.85 -5.63 29.71
C GLY A 139 -10.94 -5.67 28.46
N LEU A 140 -10.09 -6.69 28.32
CA LEU A 140 -9.29 -6.99 27.13
C LEU A 140 -9.55 -8.46 26.79
N ASP A 141 -10.32 -8.70 25.74
CA ASP A 141 -10.72 -10.04 25.29
C ASP A 141 -10.22 -10.30 23.85
N ASP A 142 -10.55 -11.45 23.26
CA ASP A 142 -10.07 -11.81 21.92
C ASP A 142 -10.56 -10.87 20.81
N VAL A 143 -11.62 -10.09 21.06
CA VAL A 143 -12.23 -9.16 20.09
C VAL A 143 -11.67 -7.75 20.29
N TYR A 144 -11.59 -7.29 21.53
CA TYR A 144 -11.19 -5.94 21.93
C TYR A 144 -9.80 -5.99 22.59
N ASN A 145 -8.74 -5.92 21.78
CA ASN A 145 -7.36 -5.93 22.26
C ASN A 145 -6.40 -5.17 21.34
N PHE A 146 -5.15 -5.03 21.80
CA PHE A 146 -4.06 -4.38 21.07
C PHE A 146 -3.04 -5.38 20.49
N LYS A 147 -3.44 -6.64 20.22
CA LYS A 147 -2.52 -7.67 19.71
C LYS A 147 -2.16 -7.41 18.24
N THR A 148 -3.08 -6.84 17.47
CA THR A 148 -2.87 -6.48 16.07
C THR A 148 -3.16 -5.01 15.82
N PHE A 149 -2.59 -4.47 14.75
CA PHE A 149 -2.80 -3.09 14.35
C PHE A 149 -4.28 -2.79 14.05
N GLY A 150 -4.94 -3.71 13.32
CA GLY A 150 -6.36 -3.56 12.99
C GLY A 150 -7.26 -3.53 14.22
N GLN A 151 -7.04 -4.44 15.18
CA GLN A 151 -7.82 -4.45 16.43
C GLN A 151 -7.57 -3.19 17.26
N SER A 152 -6.33 -2.72 17.30
CA SER A 152 -5.98 -1.47 17.98
C SER A 152 -6.68 -0.25 17.38
N MET A 153 -6.82 -0.20 16.06
CA MET A 153 -7.55 0.86 15.35
C MET A 153 -9.07 0.78 15.54
N ILE A 154 -9.65 -0.41 15.74
CA ILE A 154 -11.09 -0.56 15.99
C ILE A 154 -11.47 -0.14 17.41
N LEU A 155 -10.54 -0.30 18.35
CA LEU A 155 -10.75 0.00 19.76
C LEU A 155 -10.66 1.50 20.09
N LEU A 156 -9.95 2.28 19.27
CA LEU A 156 -9.68 3.71 19.45
C LEU A 156 -10.62 4.56 18.59
#